data_AF-A0A3B7PLP3-F1
#
_entry.id   AF-A0A3B7PLP3-F1
#
_cell.length_a   1.000
_cell.length_b   1.000
_cell.length_c   1.000
_cell.angle_alpha   90.00
_cell.angle_beta   90.00
_cell.angle_gamma   90.00
#
_symmetry.space_group_name_H-M   'P 1'
#
loop_
_entity.id
_entity.type
_entity.pdbx_description
1 polymer ?
#
loop_
_entity_poly.entity_id
_entity_poly.type
_entity_poly.pdbx_seq_one_letter_code
_entity_poly.pdbx_strand_id
1 'polypeptide(L)'
;MFDWLERTHIKVDLAFKEFPKLKYLSLLYVALVILAASFYLPLLKYGYGFNLLGNFPFQNFIAENLGWLVWGQFVVPVVLAIFFYWDISELHDEKYLKKYGQLPKWIN
;
A
#
# COMPACT_ATOMS: atom_id res chain seq x y z
N MET A 1 10.87 22.18 11.16
CA MET A 1 10.53 21.09 10.21
C MET A 1 10.91 19.73 10.78
N PHE A 2 12.10 19.57 11.37
CA PHE A 2 12.51 18.34 12.10
C PHE A 2 11.62 18.01 13.31
N ASP A 3 11.25 18.99 14.14
CA ASP A 3 10.39 18.73 15.33
C ASP A 3 8.99 18.17 15.01
N TRP A 4 8.51 18.37 13.79
CA TRP A 4 7.22 17.82 13.36
C TRP A 4 7.36 16.34 12.98
N LEU A 5 8.42 15.97 12.26
CA LEU A 5 8.73 14.59 11.93
C LEU A 5 9.00 13.76 13.19
N GLU A 6 9.76 14.30 14.14
CA GLU A 6 10.08 13.62 15.39
C GLU A 6 8.83 13.35 16.24
N ARG A 7 7.96 14.36 16.40
CA ARG A 7 6.68 14.19 17.09
C ARG A 7 5.76 13.17 16.41
N THR A 8 5.79 13.12 15.08
CA THR A 8 4.98 12.18 14.30
C THR A 8 5.51 10.75 14.48
N HIS A 9 6.82 10.56 14.45
CA HIS A 9 7.46 9.27 14.72
C HIS A 9 7.13 8.75 16.12
N ILE A 10 7.21 9.62 17.14
CA ILE A 10 6.88 9.26 18.53
C ILE A 10 5.43 8.82 18.66
N LYS A 11 4.49 9.51 17.99
CA LYS A 11 3.06 9.13 18.01
C LYS A 11 2.83 7.76 17.36
N VAL A 12 3.47 7.50 16.23
CA VAL A 12 3.39 6.22 15.53
C VAL A 12 3.97 5.09 16.38
N ASP A 13 5.11 5.32 17.02
CA ASP A 13 5.73 4.34 17.92
C ASP A 13 4.87 4.05 19.15
N LEU A 14 4.21 5.06 19.72
CA LEU A 14 3.27 4.87 20.82
C LEU A 14 2.06 4.04 20.38
N ALA A 15 1.46 4.35 19.22
CA ALA A 15 0.34 3.59 18.67
C ALA A 15 0.72 2.12 18.37
N PHE A 16 1.95 1.87 17.90
CA PHE A 16 2.45 0.53 17.65
C PHE A 16 2.86 -0.23 18.91
N LYS A 17 3.38 0.45 19.94
CA LYS A 17 3.59 -0.15 21.26
C LYS A 17 2.26 -0.57 21.88
N GLU A 18 1.23 0.25 21.68
CA GLU A 18 -0.09 0.01 22.22
C GLU A 18 -0.83 -1.12 21.49
N PHE A 19 -0.69 -1.19 20.17
CA PHE A 19 -1.29 -2.24 19.36
C PHE A 19 -0.24 -2.93 18.45
N PRO A 20 0.52 -3.91 18.97
CA PRO A 20 1.61 -4.53 18.23
C PRO A 20 1.15 -5.23 16.95
N LYS A 21 -0.10 -5.72 16.90
CA LYS A 21 -0.68 -6.31 15.68
C LYS A 21 -0.76 -5.31 14.51
N LEU A 22 -0.99 -4.02 14.78
CA LEU A 22 -1.02 -2.98 13.75
C LEU A 22 0.37 -2.76 13.14
N LYS A 23 1.44 -2.89 13.93
CA LYS A 23 2.82 -2.79 13.46
C LYS A 23 3.19 -3.88 12.45
N TYR A 24 2.78 -5.12 12.69
CA TYR A 24 3.06 -6.21 11.75
C TYR A 24 2.28 -6.05 10.44
N LEU A 25 1.03 -5.60 10.54
CA LEU A 25 0.17 -5.34 9.38
C LEU A 25 0.69 -4.16 8.55
N SER A 26 1.14 -3.07 9.20
CA SER A 26 1.77 -1.96 8.51
C SER A 26 3.07 -2.36 7.81
N LEU A 27 3.87 -3.22 8.44
CA LEU A 27 5.11 -3.72 7.84
C LEU A 27 4.83 -4.62 6.62
N LEU A 28 3.80 -5.47 6.71
CA LEU A 28 3.32 -6.27 5.58
C LEU A 28 2.86 -5.37 4.43
N TYR A 29 2.11 -4.30 4.71
CA TYR A 29 1.65 -3.35 3.69
C TYR A 29 2.78 -2.58 3.03
N VAL A 30 3.77 -2.13 3.81
CA VAL A 30 4.99 -1.53 3.23
C VAL A 30 5.70 -2.53 2.33
N ALA A 31 5.84 -3.78 2.75
CA ALA A 31 6.43 -4.82 1.92
C ALA A 31 5.65 -5.05 0.62
N LEU A 32 4.31 -5.05 0.66
CA LEU A 32 3.46 -5.17 -0.52
C LEU A 32 3.62 -3.99 -1.49
N VAL A 33 3.73 -2.75 -0.98
CA VAL A 33 3.97 -1.57 -1.83
C VAL A 33 5.33 -1.66 -2.51
N ILE A 34 6.37 -2.10 -1.78
CA ILE A 34 7.72 -2.31 -2.36
C ILE A 34 7.68 -3.42 -3.40
N LEU A 35 7.02 -4.55 -3.11
CA LEU A 35 6.85 -5.64 -4.07
C LEU A 35 6.09 -5.18 -5.31
N ALA A 36 4.99 -4.44 -5.14
CA ALA A 36 4.24 -3.89 -6.26
C ALA A 36 5.13 -3.00 -7.13
N ALA A 37 5.92 -2.10 -6.54
CA ALA A 37 6.88 -1.32 -7.29
C ALA A 37 7.93 -2.22 -7.99
N SER A 38 8.61 -3.11 -7.27
CA SER A 38 9.70 -3.90 -7.86
C SER A 38 9.25 -4.89 -8.93
N PHE A 39 8.05 -5.46 -8.81
CA PHE A 39 7.56 -6.54 -9.68
C PHE A 39 6.61 -6.09 -10.79
N TYR A 40 6.16 -4.84 -10.80
CA TYR A 40 5.17 -4.38 -11.78
C TYR A 40 5.68 -4.47 -13.24
N LEU A 41 6.87 -3.95 -13.55
CA LEU A 41 7.46 -4.08 -14.89
C LEU A 41 7.76 -5.54 -15.28
N PRO A 42 8.37 -6.37 -14.40
CA PRO A 42 8.49 -7.80 -14.65
C PRO A 42 7.14 -8.47 -14.99
N LEU A 43 6.08 -8.18 -14.23
CA LEU A 43 4.73 -8.70 -14.45
C LEU A 43 4.17 -8.30 -15.82
N LEU A 44 4.35 -7.04 -16.22
CA LEU A 44 3.99 -6.57 -17.57
C LEU A 44 4.72 -7.34 -18.66
N LYS A 45 6.02 -7.58 -18.49
CA LYS A 45 6.82 -8.36 -19.44
C LYS A 45 6.37 -9.82 -19.52
N TYR A 46 6.07 -10.44 -18.37
CA TYR A 46 5.51 -11.79 -18.33
C TYR A 46 4.14 -11.86 -19.00
N GLY A 47 3.26 -10.89 -18.74
CA GLY A 47 1.94 -10.79 -19.38
C GLY A 47 2.03 -10.61 -20.88
N TYR A 48 2.99 -9.81 -21.37
CA TYR A 48 3.24 -9.63 -22.80
C TYR A 48 3.65 -10.92 -23.50
N GLY A 49 4.51 -11.73 -22.86
CA GLY A 49 4.96 -13.02 -23.38
C GLY A 49 4.02 -14.19 -23.09
N PHE A 50 2.88 -13.93 -22.43
CA PHE A 50 1.97 -14.98 -22.01
C PHE A 50 1.23 -15.56 -23.22
N ASN A 51 1.54 -16.82 -23.53
CA ASN A 51 0.94 -17.56 -24.63
C ASN A 51 -0.09 -18.55 -24.08
N LEU A 52 -1.34 -18.40 -24.51
CA LEU A 52 -2.39 -19.38 -24.30
C LEU A 52 -2.77 -20.00 -25.63
N LEU A 53 -2.45 -21.28 -25.81
CA LEU A 53 -2.89 -22.09 -26.95
C LEU A 53 -2.50 -21.46 -28.31
N GLY A 54 -1.33 -20.85 -28.40
CA GLY A 54 -0.85 -20.18 -29.61
C GLY A 54 -1.30 -18.72 -29.76
N ASN A 55 -2.13 -18.21 -28.85
CA ASN A 55 -2.59 -16.82 -28.84
C ASN A 55 -1.90 -16.02 -27.73
N PHE A 56 -1.66 -14.73 -28.00
CA PHE A 56 -1.06 -13.78 -27.05
C PHE A 56 -2.08 -12.71 -26.66
N PRO A 57 -3.06 -13.05 -25.79
CA PRO A 57 -4.24 -12.22 -25.56
C PRO A 57 -3.93 -10.83 -25.01
N PHE A 58 -2.85 -10.69 -24.23
CA PHE A 58 -2.47 -9.41 -23.62
C PHE A 58 -1.46 -8.62 -24.44
N GLN A 59 -0.87 -9.21 -25.48
CA GLN A 59 0.23 -8.60 -26.22
C GLN A 59 -0.20 -7.33 -26.96
N ASN A 60 -1.32 -7.38 -27.69
CA ASN A 60 -1.84 -6.23 -28.43
C ASN A 60 -2.25 -5.11 -27.45
N PHE A 61 -2.96 -5.45 -26.39
CA PHE A 61 -3.38 -4.49 -25.37
C PHE A 61 -2.18 -3.78 -24.70
N ILE A 62 -1.14 -4.55 -24.33
CA ILE A 62 0.06 -3.99 -23.71
C ILE A 62 0.86 -3.15 -24.70
N ALA A 63 0.97 -3.58 -25.97
CA ALA A 63 1.69 -2.84 -27.00
C ALA A 63 1.04 -1.48 -27.31
N GLU A 64 -0.29 -1.45 -27.42
CA GLU A 64 -1.06 -0.23 -27.72
C GLU A 64 -1.03 0.77 -26.56
N ASN A 65 -0.97 0.29 -25.31
CA ASN A 65 -1.08 1.12 -24.11
C ASN A 65 0.24 1.23 -23.32
N LEU A 66 1.37 0.86 -23.93
CA LEU A 66 2.65 0.72 -23.23
C LEU A 66 3.08 2.00 -22.51
N GLY A 67 2.87 3.16 -23.14
CA GLY A 67 3.17 4.47 -22.55
C GLY A 67 2.40 4.72 -21.25
N TRP A 68 1.11 4.38 -21.20
CA TRP A 68 0.28 4.50 -20.00
C TRP A 68 0.62 3.43 -18.97
N LEU A 69 0.86 2.19 -19.40
CA LEU A 69 1.16 1.08 -18.51
C LEU A 69 2.48 1.29 -17.77
N VAL A 70 3.50 1.92 -18.38
CA VAL A 70 4.75 2.27 -17.69
C VAL A 70 4.50 3.20 -16.51
N TRP A 71 3.58 4.17 -16.61
CA TRP A 71 3.22 5.03 -15.47
C TRP A 71 2.59 4.26 -14.30
N GLY A 72 1.96 3.12 -14.57
CA GLY A 72 1.43 2.25 -13.52
C GLY A 72 2.49 1.77 -12.53
N GLN A 73 3.77 1.75 -12.90
CA GLN A 73 4.90 1.49 -12.01
C GLN A 73 4.93 2.44 -10.80
N PHE A 74 4.47 3.67 -10.98
CA PHE A 74 4.42 4.69 -9.93
C PHE A 74 3.01 4.86 -9.37
N VAL A 75 1.99 4.81 -10.22
CA VAL A 75 0.60 5.01 -9.82
C VAL A 75 0.12 3.86 -8.92
N VAL A 76 0.42 2.60 -9.26
CA VAL A 76 -0.06 1.43 -8.50
C VAL A 76 0.48 1.42 -7.06
N PRO A 77 1.78 1.60 -6.80
CA PRO A 77 2.29 1.67 -5.42
C PRO A 77 1.71 2.83 -4.61
N VAL A 78 1.50 3.99 -5.23
CA VAL A 78 0.92 5.17 -4.56
C VAL A 78 -0.53 4.91 -4.16
N VAL A 79 -1.33 4.36 -5.08
CA VAL A 79 -2.73 4.00 -4.80
C VAL A 79 -2.79 2.96 -3.67
N LEU A 80 -1.97 1.91 -3.74
CA LEU A 80 -1.88 0.90 -2.67
C LEU A 80 -1.49 1.53 -1.32
N ALA A 81 -0.52 2.43 -1.30
CA ALA A 81 -0.11 3.11 -0.06
C ALA A 81 -1.25 3.91 0.57
N ILE A 82 -2.06 4.61 -0.24
CA ILE A 82 -3.24 5.35 0.24
C ILE A 82 -4.29 4.39 0.81
N PHE A 83 -4.60 3.31 0.09
CA PHE A 83 -5.56 2.30 0.57
C PHE A 83 -5.11 1.66 1.88
N PHE A 84 -3.83 1.26 1.96
CA PHE A 84 -3.27 0.67 3.17
C PHE A 84 -3.23 1.65 4.35
N TYR A 85 -3.00 2.94 4.08
CA TYR A 85 -3.08 3.96 5.12
C TYR A 85 -4.49 4.08 5.69
N TRP A 86 -5.52 4.11 4.85
CA TRP A 86 -6.92 4.13 5.31
C TRP A 86 -7.30 2.88 6.09
N ASP A 87 -6.94 1.70 5.58
CA ASP A 87 -7.24 0.43 6.26
C ASP A 87 -6.58 0.33 7.65
N ILE A 88 -5.32 0.73 7.78
CA ILE A 88 -4.62 0.81 9.07
C ILE A 88 -5.29 1.81 10.01
N SER A 89 -5.73 2.96 9.50
CA SER A 89 -6.40 3.98 10.30
C SER A 89 -7.72 3.46 10.86
N GLU A 90 -8.56 2.85 10.01
CA GLU A 90 -9.83 2.27 10.44
C GLU A 90 -9.62 1.15 11.48
N LEU A 91 -8.64 0.27 11.27
CA LEU A 91 -8.27 -0.79 12.22
C LEU A 91 -7.74 -0.24 13.54
N HIS A 92 -7.01 0.88 13.51
CA HIS A 92 -6.57 1.57 14.71
C HIS A 92 -7.77 2.13 15.48
N ASP A 93 -8.67 2.81 14.79
CA ASP A 93 -9.82 3.45 15.41
C ASP A 93 -10.80 2.42 15.97
N GLU A 94 -11.00 1.29 15.29
CA GLU A 94 -11.81 0.18 15.80
C GLU A 94 -11.20 -0.43 17.07
N LYS A 95 -9.88 -0.64 17.11
CA LYS A 95 -9.20 -1.18 18.29
C LYS A 95 -9.16 -0.18 19.44
N TYR A 96 -8.99 1.09 19.13
CA TYR A 96 -9.01 2.16 20.11
C TYR A 96 -10.41 2.29 20.74
N LEU A 97 -11.45 2.27 19.92
CA LEU A 97 -12.85 2.32 20.36
C LEU A 97 -13.22 1.07 21.19
N LYS A 98 -12.76 -0.12 20.80
CA LYS A 98 -12.94 -1.35 21.59
C LYS A 98 -12.24 -1.30 22.96
N LYS A 99 -11.08 -0.67 23.05
CA LYS A 99 -10.29 -0.60 24.29
C LYS A 99 -10.73 0.53 25.22
N TYR A 100 -11.10 1.69 24.66
CA TYR A 100 -11.34 2.92 25.40
C TYR A 100 -12.80 3.42 25.36
N GLY A 101 -13.67 2.82 24.54
CA GLY A 101 -15.07 3.23 24.40
C GLY A 101 -15.29 4.60 23.78
N GLN A 102 -14.23 5.23 23.26
CA GLN A 102 -14.24 6.57 22.66
C GLN A 102 -13.32 6.59 21.43
N LEU A 103 -13.64 7.44 20.45
CA LEU A 103 -12.75 7.71 19.33
C LEU A 103 -11.55 8.53 19.80
N PRO A 104 -10.37 8.35 19.17
CA PRO A 104 -9.20 9.13 19.53
C PRO A 104 -9.42 10.63 19.22
N LYS A 105 -8.92 11.49 20.13
CA LYS A 105 -9.20 12.95 20.14
C LYS A 105 -8.76 13.73 18.90
N TRP A 106 -7.97 13.13 18.01
CA TRP A 106 -7.54 13.76 16.74
C TRP A 106 -8.53 13.55 15.59
N ILE A 107 -9.62 12.80 15.82
CA ILE A 107 -10.73 12.61 14.86
C ILE A 107 -11.87 13.61 15.09
N ASN A 108 -11.96 14.22 16.29
CA ASN A 108 -12.95 15.25 16.63
C ASN A 108 -12.50 16.66 16.22
#